data_AF-Q020Z6-F1
#
_entry.id   AF-Q020Z6-F1
#
_cell.length_a   1.000
_cell.length_b   1.000
_cell.length_c   1.000
_cell.angle_alpha   90.00
_cell.angle_beta   90.00
_cell.angle_gamma   90.00
#
_symmetry.space_group_name_H-M   'P 1'
#
loop_
_entity.id
_entity.type
_entity.pdbx_description
1 polymer ?
#
loop_
_entity_poly.entity_id
_entity_poly.type
_entity_poly.pdbx_seq_one_letter_code
_entity_poly.pdbx_strand_id
1 'polypeptide(L)'
;MDWLEQELKQALARQEPDPGFDDRVRRRQVRVMPRAIERWAAIAAMLVVGVAAGEGYRWHRGQVAKEQVMMAMRIAGDRLNRVQVQLVRGSRQ
;
A
#
# COMPACT_ATOMS: atom_id res chain seq x y z
N MET A 1 -16.14 -46.77 11.24
CA MET A 1 -15.54 -45.81 10.30
C MET A 1 -16.34 -45.75 8.99
N ASP A 2 -16.97 -46.84 8.59
CA ASP A 2 -17.69 -46.94 7.31
C ASP A 2 -18.93 -46.02 7.19
N TRP A 3 -19.62 -45.74 8.30
CA TRP A 3 -20.79 -44.85 8.30
C TRP A 3 -20.41 -43.41 7.90
N LEU A 4 -19.29 -42.90 8.40
CA LEU A 4 -18.82 -41.53 8.14
C LEU A 4 -18.32 -41.39 6.70
N GLU A 5 -17.63 -42.42 6.18
CA GLU A 5 -17.24 -42.45 4.77
C GLU A 5 -18.45 -42.48 3.84
N GLN A 6 -19.50 -43.22 4.19
CA GLN A 6 -20.73 -43.28 3.41
C GLN A 6 -21.44 -41.93 3.42
N GLU A 7 -21.52 -41.27 4.58
CA GLU A 7 -22.13 -39.96 4.70
C GLU A 7 -21.34 -38.87 3.95
N LEU A 8 -19.99 -38.93 3.98
CA LEU A 8 -19.15 -38.04 3.21
C LEU A 8 -19.30 -38.27 1.70
N LYS A 9 -19.34 -39.54 1.26
CA LYS A 9 -19.57 -39.90 -0.15
C LYS A 9 -20.95 -39.44 -0.62
N GLN A 10 -21.96 -39.54 0.24
CA GLN A 10 -23.32 -39.09 -0.05
C GLN A 10 -23.42 -37.57 -0.10
N ALA A 11 -22.74 -36.86 0.80
CA ALA A 11 -22.69 -35.40 0.81
C ALA A 11 -21.91 -34.80 -0.37
N LEU A 12 -20.88 -35.50 -0.86
CA LEU A 12 -20.07 -35.08 -2.02
C LEU A 12 -20.60 -35.61 -3.36
N ALA A 13 -21.59 -36.51 -3.34
CA ALA A 13 -22.20 -37.02 -4.56
C ALA A 13 -22.79 -35.84 -5.34
N ARG A 14 -22.41 -35.71 -6.62
CA ARG A 14 -23.00 -34.70 -7.50
C ARG A 14 -24.47 -35.04 -7.73
N GLN A 15 -25.34 -34.26 -7.12
CA GLN A 15 -26.76 -34.27 -7.38
C GLN A 15 -27.07 -33.26 -8.49
N GLU A 16 -27.76 -33.71 -9.54
CA GLU A 16 -28.24 -32.78 -10.55
C GLU A 16 -29.28 -31.85 -9.93
N PRO A 17 -29.15 -30.53 -10.15
CA PRO A 17 -30.05 -29.57 -9.55
C PRO A 17 -31.44 -29.68 -10.16
N ASP A 18 -32.47 -29.33 -9.37
CA ASP A 18 -33.85 -29.28 -9.85
C ASP A 18 -34.00 -28.39 -11.10
N PRO A 19 -34.94 -28.72 -12.01
CA PRO A 19 -35.31 -27.85 -13.12
C PRO A 19 -35.58 -26.41 -12.64
N GLY A 20 -34.93 -25.43 -13.28
CA GLY A 20 -35.03 -24.01 -12.93
C GLY A 20 -34.13 -23.54 -11.77
N PHE A 21 -33.21 -24.36 -11.27
CA PHE A 21 -32.17 -23.94 -10.32
C PHE A 21 -31.33 -22.77 -10.87
N ASP A 22 -30.91 -22.84 -12.13
CA ASP A 22 -30.13 -21.79 -12.79
C ASP A 22 -30.86 -20.45 -12.79
N ASP A 23 -32.17 -20.45 -13.10
CA ASP A 23 -32.98 -19.24 -13.08
C ASP A 23 -33.11 -18.66 -11.67
N ARG A 24 -33.25 -19.52 -10.64
CA ARG A 24 -33.32 -19.09 -9.24
C ARG A 24 -32.00 -18.51 -8.75
N VAL A 25 -30.87 -19.16 -9.06
CA VAL A 25 -29.52 -18.68 -8.70
C VAL A 25 -29.24 -17.37 -9.40
N ARG A 26 -29.50 -17.28 -10.72
CA ARG A 26 -29.29 -16.06 -11.51
C ARG A 26 -30.10 -14.88 -10.98
N ARG A 27 -31.39 -15.08 -10.66
CA ARG A 27 -32.23 -14.05 -10.05
C ARG A 27 -31.74 -13.62 -8.67
N ARG A 28 -31.22 -14.54 -7.86
CA ARG A 28 -30.64 -14.23 -6.56
C ARG A 28 -29.34 -13.44 -6.70
N GLN A 29 -28.48 -13.80 -7.64
CA GLN A 29 -27.19 -13.13 -7.85
C GLN A 29 -27.37 -11.68 -8.32
N VAL A 30 -28.32 -11.41 -9.23
CA VAL A 30 -28.63 -10.05 -9.71
C VAL A 30 -29.19 -9.15 -8.59
N ARG A 31 -29.89 -9.72 -7.61
CA ARG A 31 -30.39 -8.97 -6.43
C ARG A 31 -29.33 -8.71 -5.35
N VAL A 32 -28.21 -9.42 -5.43
CA VAL A 32 -27.14 -9.44 -4.42
C VAL A 32 -25.89 -8.70 -4.91
N MET A 33 -25.96 -7.84 -5.93
CA MET A 33 -25.05 -6.68 -5.94
C MET A 33 -25.52 -5.75 -4.82
N PRO A 34 -24.93 -5.82 -3.62
CA PRO A 34 -25.53 -5.20 -2.47
C PRO A 34 -25.01 -3.77 -2.42
N ARG A 35 -25.89 -2.82 -2.12
CA ARG A 35 -25.51 -1.47 -1.68
C ARG A 35 -24.43 -1.47 -0.58
N ALA A 36 -24.24 -2.61 0.12
CA ALA A 36 -23.11 -2.83 1.02
C ALA A 36 -21.74 -2.75 0.32
N ILE A 37 -21.58 -3.32 -0.88
CA ILE A 37 -20.32 -3.23 -1.64
C ILE A 37 -20.05 -1.76 -2.03
N GLU A 38 -21.06 -0.99 -2.43
CA GLU A 38 -20.90 0.45 -2.70
C GLU A 38 -20.45 1.22 -1.45
N ARG A 39 -21.05 0.95 -0.30
CA ARG A 39 -20.69 1.60 0.97
C ARG A 39 -19.25 1.30 1.39
N TRP A 40 -18.82 0.05 1.24
CA TRP A 40 -17.44 -0.34 1.52
C TRP A 40 -16.45 0.18 0.48
N ALA A 41 -16.86 0.29 -0.80
CA ALA A 41 -16.03 0.86 -1.85
C ALA A 41 -15.69 2.33 -1.59
N ALA A 42 -16.65 3.13 -1.11
CA ALA A 42 -16.40 4.53 -0.74
C ALA A 42 -15.38 4.65 0.41
N ILE A 43 -15.47 3.79 1.42
CA ILE A 43 -14.52 3.75 2.54
C ILE A 43 -13.12 3.35 2.04
N ALA A 44 -13.03 2.31 1.19
CA ALA A 44 -11.77 1.88 0.60
C ALA A 44 -11.13 2.98 -0.25
N ALA A 45 -11.92 3.69 -1.07
CA ALA A 45 -11.44 4.81 -1.88
C ALA A 45 -10.88 5.94 -1.01
N MET A 46 -11.56 6.30 0.08
CA MET A 46 -11.06 7.32 1.02
C MET A 46 -9.75 6.90 1.69
N LEU A 47 -9.60 5.63 2.08
CA LEU A 47 -8.36 5.13 2.66
C LEU A 47 -7.21 5.18 1.66
N VAL A 48 -7.43 4.76 0.41
CA VAL A 48 -6.41 4.82 -0.65
C VAL A 48 -5.95 6.26 -0.89
N VAL A 49 -6.89 7.20 -1.02
CA VAL A 49 -6.57 8.63 -1.22
C VAL A 49 -5.86 9.21 0.00
N GLY A 50 -6.30 8.88 1.22
CA GLY A 50 -5.67 9.35 2.46
C GLY A 50 -4.23 8.85 2.62
N VAL A 51 -3.98 7.58 2.32
CA VAL A 51 -2.63 7.00 2.35
C VAL A 51 -1.74 7.62 1.28
N ALA A 52 -2.24 7.78 0.04
CA ALA A 52 -1.50 8.41 -1.04
C ALA A 52 -1.14 9.88 -0.73
N ALA A 53 -2.06 10.63 -0.13
CA ALA A 53 -1.81 12.00 0.33
C ALA A 53 -0.77 12.06 1.46
N GLY A 54 -0.83 11.12 2.41
CA GLY A 54 0.12 11.03 3.53
C GLY A 54 1.56 10.70 3.10
N GLU A 55 1.72 9.76 2.17
CA GLU A 55 3.03 9.42 1.57
C GLU A 55 3.65 10.63 0.83
N GLY A 56 2.85 11.34 0.04
CA GLY A 56 3.30 12.55 -0.66
C GLY A 56 3.76 13.67 0.30
N TYR A 57 3.06 13.85 1.42
CA TYR A 57 3.42 14.84 2.42
C TYR A 57 4.74 14.52 3.15
N ARG A 58 5.01 13.23 3.39
CA ARG A 58 6.28 12.78 3.99
C ARG A 58 7.48 12.98 3.07
N TRP A 59 7.29 12.78 1.76
CA TRP A 59 8.33 13.02 0.76
C TRP A 59 8.80 14.48 0.78
N HIS A 60 7.86 15.43 0.87
CA HIS A 60 8.17 16.85 0.85
C HIS A 60 9.00 17.30 2.06
N ARG A 61 8.68 16.81 3.26
CA ARG A 61 9.48 17.11 4.47
C ARG A 61 10.89 16.51 4.43
N GLY A 62 11.04 15.35 3.80
CA GLY A 62 12.37 14.74 3.62
C GLY A 62 13.31 15.56 2.74
N GLN A 63 12.78 16.19 1.68
CA GLN A 63 13.56 17.05 0.78
C GLN A 63 14.04 18.33 1.48
N VAL A 64 13.17 18.98 2.26
CA VAL A 64 13.52 20.20 2.99
C VAL A 64 14.64 19.94 4.01
N ALA A 65 14.58 18.81 4.72
CA ALA A 65 15.66 18.43 5.65
C ALA A 65 16.99 18.17 4.93
N LYS A 66 16.94 17.54 3.75
CA LYS A 66 18.11 17.27 2.92
C LYS A 66 18.77 18.56 2.41
N GLU A 67 17.99 19.54 1.97
CA GLU A 67 18.49 20.84 1.51
C GLU A 67 19.24 21.58 2.62
N GLN A 68 18.69 21.60 3.83
CA GLN A 68 19.33 22.25 4.98
C GLN A 68 20.67 21.59 5.35
N VAL A 69 20.74 20.26 5.34
CA VAL A 69 21.99 19.53 5.62
C VAL A 69 23.03 19.77 4.53
N MET A 70 22.64 19.73 3.26
CA MET A 70 23.52 20.05 2.13
C MET A 70 24.09 21.46 2.22
N MET A 71 23.26 22.43 2.62
CA MET A 71 23.69 23.82 2.80
C MET A 71 24.69 23.96 3.95
N ALA A 72 24.42 23.33 5.10
CA ALA A 72 25.34 23.33 6.24
C ALA A 72 26.69 22.68 5.88
N MET A 73 26.67 21.54 5.17
CA MET A 73 27.90 20.88 4.69
C MET A 73 28.68 21.76 3.71
N ARG A 74 28.01 22.49 2.81
CA ARG A 74 28.68 23.40 1.87
C ARG A 74 29.38 24.55 2.60
N ILE A 75 28.72 25.15 3.59
CA ILE A 75 29.30 26.22 4.40
C ILE A 75 30.49 25.71 5.22
N ALA A 76 30.36 24.52 5.81
CA ALA A 76 31.44 23.88 6.56
C ALA A 76 32.63 23.53 5.65
N GLY A 77 32.37 23.02 4.46
CA GLY A 77 33.38 22.72 3.44
C GLY A 77 34.14 23.97 2.99
N ASP A 78 33.45 25.08 2.75
CA ASP A 78 34.09 26.35 2.38
C ASP A 78 34.98 26.90 3.50
N ARG A 79 34.60 26.72 4.77
CA ARG A 79 35.44 27.09 5.93
C ARG A 79 36.67 26.19 6.03
N LEU A 80 36.50 24.88 5.84
CA LEU A 80 37.59 23.89 5.86
C LEU A 80 38.60 24.17 4.73
N ASN A 81 38.12 24.47 3.53
CA ASN A 81 38.96 24.80 2.38
C ASN A 81 39.82 26.05 2.64
N ARG A 82 39.27 27.09 3.27
CA ARG A 82 40.03 28.29 3.64
C ARG A 82 41.15 28.00 4.63
N VAL A 83 40.88 27.19 5.66
CA VAL A 83 41.89 26.80 6.65
C VAL A 83 42.98 25.96 5.99
N GLN A 84 42.61 25.03 5.10
CA GLN A 84 43.57 24.19 4.38
C GLN A 84 44.46 25.03 3.45
N VAL A 85 43.91 26.01 2.72
CA VAL A 85 44.69 26.93 1.88
C VAL A 85 45.64 27.80 2.71
N GLN A 86 45.22 28.24 3.91
CA GLN A 86 46.08 29.00 4.81
C GLN A 86 47.23 28.14 5.37
N LEU A 87 46.95 26.89 5.75
CA LEU A 87 47.97 25.96 6.23
C LEU A 87 48.98 25.58 5.15
N VAL A 88 48.52 25.27 3.93
CA VAL A 88 49.40 24.91 2.79
C VAL A 88 50.27 26.09 2.34
N ARG A 89 49.80 27.33 2.47
CA ARG A 89 50.61 28.53 2.21
C ARG A 89 51.59 28.82 3.34
N GLY A 90 51.19 28.58 4.59
CA GLY A 90 52.06 28.75 5.76
C GLY A 90 53.17 27.71 5.86
N SER A 91 53.00 26.52 5.31
CA SER A 91 54.02 25.44 5.31
C SER A 91 55.02 25.52 4.15
N ARG A 92 55.00 26.61 3.37
CA ARG A 92 55.93 26.88 2.24
C ARG A 92 56.84 28.10 2.46
N GLN A 93 56.78 28.72 3.64
CA GLN A 93 57.81 29.64 4.12
C GLN A 93 58.74 28.90 5.07
#